data_AF-A0A2E7U2A1-F1
#
_entry.id   AF-A0A2E7U2A1-F1
#
_cell.length_a   1.000
_cell.length_b   1.000
_cell.length_c   1.000
_cell.angle_alpha   90.00
_cell.angle_beta   90.00
_cell.angle_gamma   90.00
#
_symmetry.space_group_name_H-M   'P 1'
#
loop_
_entity.id
_entity.type
_entity.pdbx_description
1 polymer ?
#
loop_
_entity_poly.entity_id
_entity_poly.type
_entity_poly.pdbx_seq_one_letter_code
_entity_poly.pdbx_strand_id
1 'polypeptide(L)'
;EPDEDEKAEPDPPAPPPVRSLSGNEQIGNQGGFTALHFAAREGHIEAARRLVDGGAEIDHVTAGDQSSPLLVAVINGNYDLARMLLEHGADPNILSDDGAGPLFATLNIEWSLRTWYPQPSMFRQQETSYLELAELLMKAGAEPNQRVSTHIWYAAYNAGRMGVDFTGATPFWRASYAHDVNAMKLLVAYGADPNIWTQKLPSRRRYTAPMMEPDTADQDSKPVDPSGLDPVPDGGPGIHPLHAAAGVGFGTSRVAQQHRGVPDGWLPAVRYLIEEHGVDPNLRDMDGFSAIHHAAARGDNETILYLVRNGADVTLISRRGQTTADLANSPEQRAQPHPKTVVLLEKLGSKNNHQCRTCGAGG
;
A
#
# COMPACT_ATOMS: atom_id res chain seq x y z
N GLU A 1 15.96 56.76 19.41
CA GLU A 1 15.11 55.95 18.51
C GLU A 1 15.95 55.68 17.27
N PRO A 2 16.41 54.42 17.15
CA PRO A 2 15.68 53.34 16.48
C PRO A 2 15.44 52.16 17.45
N ASP A 3 14.24 51.60 17.51
CA ASP A 3 13.59 50.59 16.64
C ASP A 3 13.73 49.19 17.25
N GLU A 4 12.64 48.88 17.95
CA GLU A 4 12.03 47.61 18.36
C GLU A 4 12.76 46.32 17.95
N ASP A 5 13.11 45.55 18.98
CA ASP A 5 13.52 44.15 18.91
C ASP A 5 12.46 43.29 18.22
N GLU A 6 12.65 43.06 16.92
CA GLU A 6 11.98 42.00 16.17
C GLU A 6 12.50 40.64 16.69
N LYS A 7 11.88 40.13 17.76
CA LYS A 7 12.14 38.77 18.25
C LYS A 7 11.63 37.79 17.19
N ALA A 8 12.55 37.22 16.43
CA ALA A 8 12.29 36.08 15.56
C ALA A 8 11.47 35.02 16.30
N GLU A 9 10.31 34.66 15.75
CA GLU A 9 9.53 33.53 16.25
C GLU A 9 10.40 32.27 16.25
N PRO A 10 10.38 31.46 17.32
CA PRO A 10 11.14 30.23 17.33
C PRO A 10 10.65 29.32 16.20
N ASP A 11 11.60 28.79 15.41
CA ASP A 11 11.30 27.83 14.35
C ASP A 11 10.37 26.73 14.89
N PRO A 12 9.32 26.35 14.14
CA PRO A 12 8.42 25.31 14.57
C PRO A 12 9.22 24.04 14.88
N PRO A 13 8.84 23.29 15.94
CA PRO A 13 9.57 22.10 16.34
C PRO A 13 9.69 21.16 15.14
N ALA A 14 10.91 20.69 14.87
CA ALA A 14 11.17 19.78 13.77
C ALA A 14 10.17 18.62 13.83
N PRO A 15 9.54 18.25 12.69
CA PRO A 15 8.58 17.15 12.68
C PRO A 15 9.24 15.89 13.25
N PRO A 16 8.49 15.08 14.00
CA PRO A 16 9.05 13.88 14.62
C PRO A 16 9.71 12.99 13.55
N PRO A 17 10.83 12.33 13.88
CA PRO A 17 11.54 11.50 12.92
C PRO A 17 10.63 10.39 12.41
N VAL A 18 10.54 10.27 11.08
CA VAL A 18 9.79 9.20 10.39
C VAL A 18 10.32 7.86 10.90
N ARG A 19 9.48 7.00 11.49
CA ARG A 19 9.85 5.67 11.97
C ARG A 19 8.68 4.71 11.93
N SER A 20 8.93 3.42 11.77
CA SER A 20 7.89 2.40 11.94
C SER A 20 7.45 2.30 13.40
N LEU A 21 6.15 2.38 13.66
CA LEU A 21 5.57 2.12 14.97
C LEU A 21 5.63 0.62 15.30
N SER A 22 5.82 0.26 16.58
CA SER A 22 5.59 -1.10 17.06
C SER A 22 4.09 -1.38 17.21
N GLY A 23 3.69 -2.65 17.26
CA GLY A 23 2.27 -3.01 17.40
C GLY A 23 1.58 -2.42 18.65
N ASN A 24 2.32 -2.19 19.73
CA ASN A 24 1.79 -1.51 20.92
C ASN A 24 1.70 0.01 20.72
N GLU A 25 2.62 0.61 19.97
CA GLU A 25 2.56 2.05 19.65
C GLU A 25 1.48 2.38 18.61
N GLN A 26 1.08 1.40 17.79
CA GLN A 26 -0.12 1.49 16.95
C GLN A 26 -1.42 1.47 17.77
N ILE A 27 -1.38 0.98 19.02
CA ILE A 27 -2.54 0.93 19.92
C ILE A 27 -2.34 2.01 20.97
N GLY A 28 -2.69 3.26 20.63
CA GLY A 28 -2.41 4.43 21.48
C GLY A 28 -3.15 4.38 22.83
N ASN A 29 -4.45 4.07 22.80
CA ASN A 29 -5.31 3.98 23.97
C ASN A 29 -6.31 2.81 23.79
N GLN A 30 -7.18 2.56 24.78
CA GLN A 30 -8.22 1.52 24.68
C GLN A 30 -9.60 2.07 25.02
N GLY A 31 -10.61 1.66 24.25
CA GLY A 31 -12.02 1.99 24.51
C GLY A 31 -12.52 3.22 23.75
N GLY A 32 -13.52 3.89 24.33
CA GLY A 32 -14.21 5.05 23.73
C GLY A 32 -15.27 4.70 22.68
N PHE A 33 -15.66 3.43 22.57
CA PHE A 33 -16.78 3.04 21.73
C PHE A 33 -18.10 3.53 22.33
N THR A 34 -18.82 4.37 21.58
CA THR A 34 -20.21 4.73 21.87
C THR A 34 -21.17 3.64 21.39
N ALA A 35 -22.45 3.73 21.76
CA ALA A 35 -23.48 2.85 21.22
C ALA A 35 -23.54 2.89 19.68
N LEU A 36 -23.27 4.06 19.08
CA LEU A 36 -23.25 4.21 17.63
C LEU A 36 -22.10 3.44 16.98
N HIS A 37 -20.92 3.40 17.60
CA HIS A 37 -19.80 2.58 17.11
C HIS A 37 -20.13 1.09 17.14
N PHE A 38 -20.78 0.60 18.19
CA PHE A 38 -21.19 -0.80 18.26
C PHE A 38 -22.25 -1.12 17.19
N ALA A 39 -23.23 -0.25 16.99
CA ALA A 39 -24.22 -0.42 15.92
C ALA A 39 -23.56 -0.40 14.53
N ALA A 40 -22.60 0.50 14.31
CA ALA A 40 -21.84 0.61 13.07
C ALA A 40 -20.99 -0.63 12.78
N ARG A 41 -20.32 -1.17 13.81
CA ARG A 41 -19.51 -2.39 13.72
C ARG A 41 -20.36 -3.62 13.36
N GLU A 42 -21.52 -3.77 13.99
CA GLU A 42 -22.41 -4.93 13.82
C GLU A 42 -23.38 -4.79 12.64
N GLY A 43 -23.34 -3.68 11.90
CA GLY A 43 -24.20 -3.46 10.73
C GLY A 43 -25.67 -3.22 11.09
N HIS A 44 -25.98 -2.81 12.32
CA HIS A 44 -27.35 -2.60 12.79
C HIS A 44 -27.89 -1.23 12.34
N ILE A 45 -28.23 -1.11 11.06
CA ILE A 45 -28.63 0.15 10.41
C ILE A 45 -29.76 0.85 11.16
N GLU A 46 -30.82 0.14 11.52
CA GLU A 46 -31.95 0.75 12.23
C GLU A 46 -31.60 1.21 13.64
N ALA A 47 -30.73 0.48 14.36
CA ALA A 47 -30.25 0.92 15.66
C ALA A 47 -29.39 2.18 15.52
N ALA A 48 -28.47 2.20 14.56
CA ALA A 48 -27.64 3.36 14.26
C ALA A 48 -28.48 4.59 13.90
N ARG A 49 -29.49 4.43 13.03
CA ARG A 49 -30.44 5.50 12.66
C ARG A 49 -31.14 6.08 13.89
N ARG A 50 -31.70 5.23 14.76
CA ARG A 50 -32.38 5.68 15.99
C ARG A 50 -31.44 6.40 16.96
N LEU A 51 -30.18 6.00 17.03
CA LEU A 51 -29.18 6.66 17.86
C LEU A 51 -28.89 8.07 17.33
N VAL A 52 -28.67 8.20 16.02
CA VAL A 52 -28.44 9.50 15.36
C VAL A 52 -29.66 10.41 15.50
N ASP A 53 -30.86 9.91 15.22
CA ASP A 53 -32.13 10.65 15.42
C ASP A 53 -32.33 11.08 16.88
N GLY A 54 -31.82 10.29 17.83
CA GLY A 54 -31.84 10.56 19.26
C GLY A 54 -30.78 11.56 19.74
N GLY A 55 -29.96 12.11 18.83
CA GLY A 55 -28.92 13.09 19.14
C GLY A 55 -27.57 12.48 19.54
N ALA A 56 -27.30 11.22 19.20
CA ALA A 56 -25.95 10.68 19.33
C ALA A 56 -24.99 11.48 18.43
N GLU A 57 -23.82 11.83 18.97
CA GLU A 57 -22.76 12.50 18.22
C GLU A 57 -22.25 11.58 17.10
N ILE A 58 -22.56 11.94 15.85
CA ILE A 58 -22.32 11.11 14.67
C ILE A 58 -20.83 10.93 14.36
N ASP A 59 -20.01 11.91 14.76
CA ASP A 59 -18.58 12.02 14.49
C ASP A 59 -17.71 11.77 15.73
N HIS A 60 -18.31 11.27 16.83
CA HIS A 60 -17.54 10.95 18.04
C HIS A 60 -16.46 9.93 17.71
N VAL A 61 -15.21 10.21 18.04
CA VAL A 61 -14.09 9.28 17.75
C VAL A 61 -13.81 8.35 18.92
N THR A 62 -13.40 7.11 18.62
CA THR A 62 -12.94 6.21 19.68
C THR A 62 -11.71 6.78 20.38
N ALA A 63 -11.58 6.51 21.68
CA ALA A 63 -10.38 6.89 22.40
C ALA A 63 -9.16 6.09 21.92
N GLY A 64 -9.38 4.87 21.43
CA GLY A 64 -8.30 3.92 21.16
C GLY A 64 -7.48 4.17 19.90
N ASP A 65 -8.14 4.51 18.79
CA ASP A 65 -7.49 4.73 17.50
C ASP A 65 -8.08 5.90 16.70
N GLN A 66 -8.88 6.76 17.36
CA GLN A 66 -9.55 7.92 16.76
C GLN A 66 -10.52 7.56 15.62
N SER A 67 -10.97 6.31 15.51
CA SER A 67 -11.94 5.93 14.48
C SER A 67 -13.31 6.57 14.71
N SER A 68 -13.92 7.16 13.68
CA SER A 68 -15.32 7.58 13.71
C SER A 68 -16.28 6.39 13.50
N PRO A 69 -17.59 6.53 13.81
CA PRO A 69 -18.57 5.49 13.51
C PRO A 69 -18.65 5.16 12.02
N LEU A 70 -18.48 6.16 11.15
CA LEU A 70 -18.40 5.96 9.71
C LEU A 70 -17.21 5.07 9.33
N LEU A 71 -16.01 5.36 9.85
CA LEU A 71 -14.83 4.53 9.59
C LEU A 71 -15.00 3.10 10.12
N VAL A 72 -15.57 2.94 11.32
CA VAL A 72 -15.87 1.62 11.91
C VAL A 72 -16.84 0.83 11.04
N ALA A 73 -17.88 1.47 10.48
CA ALA A 73 -18.81 0.81 9.56
C ALA A 73 -18.08 0.27 8.33
N VAL A 74 -17.21 1.08 7.72
CA VAL A 74 -16.44 0.72 6.52
C VAL A 74 -15.45 -0.41 6.80
N ILE A 75 -14.69 -0.35 7.90
CA ILE A 75 -13.72 -1.39 8.28
C ILE A 75 -14.39 -2.76 8.47
N ASN A 76 -15.67 -2.77 8.86
CA ASN A 76 -16.45 -4.00 9.03
C ASN A 76 -17.29 -4.35 7.78
N GLY A 77 -17.15 -3.62 6.68
CA GLY A 77 -17.83 -3.90 5.41
C GLY A 77 -19.33 -3.59 5.40
N ASN A 78 -19.79 -2.74 6.32
CA ASN A 78 -21.20 -2.33 6.44
C ASN A 78 -21.47 -1.07 5.59
N TYR A 79 -21.39 -1.21 4.27
CA TYR A 79 -21.49 -0.10 3.31
C TYR A 79 -22.86 0.58 3.29
N ASP A 80 -23.95 -0.14 3.49
CA ASP A 80 -25.30 0.46 3.57
C ASP A 80 -25.45 1.32 4.83
N LEU A 81 -24.84 0.88 5.94
CA LEU A 81 -24.78 1.67 7.16
C LEU A 81 -23.91 2.92 6.98
N ALA A 82 -22.75 2.77 6.33
CA ALA A 82 -21.88 3.89 6.00
C ALA A 82 -22.59 4.93 5.11
N ARG A 83 -23.33 4.49 4.08
CA ARG A 83 -24.20 5.36 3.27
C ARG A 83 -25.20 6.11 4.15
N MET A 84 -25.90 5.40 5.05
CA MET A 84 -26.86 6.02 5.97
C MET A 84 -26.21 7.09 6.84
N LEU A 85 -25.01 6.84 7.39
CA LEU A 85 -24.28 7.84 8.20
C LEU A 85 -23.91 9.07 7.38
N LEU A 86 -23.47 8.90 6.13
CA LEU A 86 -23.18 10.02 5.21
C LEU A 86 -24.44 10.84 4.90
N GLU A 87 -25.59 10.18 4.68
CA GLU A 87 -26.87 10.87 4.49
C GLU A 87 -27.30 11.69 5.71
N HIS A 88 -26.83 11.33 6.91
CA HIS A 88 -27.06 12.09 8.15
C HIS A 88 -25.93 13.09 8.46
N GLY A 89 -25.01 13.31 7.53
CA GLY A 89 -23.98 14.35 7.63
C GLY A 89 -22.70 13.95 8.37
N ALA A 90 -22.39 12.66 8.47
CA ALA A 90 -21.10 12.21 9.01
C ALA A 90 -19.93 12.76 8.17
N ASP A 91 -18.87 13.25 8.83
CA ASP A 91 -17.70 13.79 8.16
C ASP A 91 -16.84 12.66 7.56
N PRO A 92 -16.67 12.61 6.22
CA PRO A 92 -15.88 11.57 5.56
C PRO A 92 -14.36 11.75 5.71
N ASN A 93 -13.89 12.84 6.33
CA ASN A 93 -12.47 13.15 6.48
C ASN A 93 -11.91 12.89 7.89
N ILE A 94 -12.70 12.33 8.81
CA ILE A 94 -12.18 11.90 10.12
C ILE A 94 -11.26 10.70 9.93
N LEU A 95 -10.01 10.85 10.37
CA LEU A 95 -8.95 9.86 10.21
C LEU A 95 -8.70 9.12 11.52
N SER A 96 -8.36 7.83 11.43
CA SER A 96 -7.76 7.12 12.55
C SER A 96 -6.34 7.61 12.83
N ASP A 97 -5.74 7.15 13.94
CA ASP A 97 -4.33 7.41 14.29
C ASP A 97 -3.36 6.97 13.17
N ASP A 98 -3.75 5.97 12.37
CA ASP A 98 -3.00 5.52 11.19
C ASP A 98 -3.07 6.49 10.00
N GLY A 99 -3.78 7.61 10.13
CA GLY A 99 -4.04 8.59 9.07
C GLY A 99 -4.98 8.08 7.98
N ALA A 100 -5.71 6.99 8.25
CA ALA A 100 -6.60 6.37 7.28
C ALA A 100 -8.05 6.78 7.53
N GLY A 101 -8.68 7.37 6.51
CA GLY A 101 -10.10 7.72 6.52
C GLY A 101 -10.97 6.68 5.81
N PRO A 102 -12.31 6.88 5.83
CA PRO A 102 -13.29 6.00 5.18
C PRO A 102 -12.99 5.68 3.71
N LEU A 103 -12.51 6.64 2.91
CA LEU A 103 -12.22 6.43 1.48
C LEU A 103 -11.10 5.41 1.27
N PHE A 104 -9.99 5.54 2.00
CA PHE A 104 -8.90 4.57 1.95
C PHE A 104 -9.38 3.20 2.44
N ALA A 105 -10.14 3.17 3.55
CA ALA A 105 -10.67 1.94 4.12
C ALA A 105 -11.57 1.20 3.13
N THR A 106 -12.50 1.87 2.43
CA THR A 106 -13.39 1.24 1.43
C THR A 106 -12.60 0.45 0.38
N LEU A 107 -11.57 1.07 -0.20
CA LEU A 107 -10.72 0.42 -1.21
C LEU A 107 -9.88 -0.72 -0.61
N ASN A 108 -9.46 -0.58 0.65
CA ASN A 108 -8.68 -1.61 1.31
C ASN A 108 -9.51 -2.84 1.67
N ILE A 109 -10.69 -2.63 2.23
CA ILE A 109 -11.60 -3.65 2.74
C ILE A 109 -12.14 -4.51 1.61
N GLU A 110 -12.45 -3.92 0.45
CA GLU A 110 -12.93 -4.68 -0.70
C GLU A 110 -12.00 -5.84 -1.06
N TRP A 111 -10.70 -5.53 -1.14
CA TRP A 111 -9.66 -6.47 -1.52
C TRP A 111 -8.99 -7.18 -0.33
N SER A 112 -9.49 -6.98 0.89
CA SER A 112 -8.97 -7.64 2.10
C SER A 112 -9.49 -9.08 2.24
N LEU A 113 -8.77 -9.90 3.02
CA LEU A 113 -9.28 -11.21 3.45
C LEU A 113 -10.31 -11.04 4.57
N ARG A 114 -11.55 -11.48 4.33
CA ARG A 114 -12.71 -11.23 5.22
C ARG A 114 -12.87 -12.25 6.36
N THR A 115 -11.87 -13.11 6.62
CA THR A 115 -11.98 -14.19 7.62
C THR A 115 -12.06 -13.71 9.07
N TRP A 116 -11.78 -12.43 9.33
CA TRP A 116 -11.73 -11.83 10.67
C TRP A 116 -12.94 -10.96 11.02
N TYR A 117 -13.91 -10.84 10.12
CA TYR A 117 -15.05 -9.98 10.32
C TYR A 117 -15.98 -10.67 11.33
N PRO A 118 -16.57 -9.94 12.29
CA PRO A 118 -17.57 -10.52 13.20
C PRO A 118 -18.66 -11.30 12.44
N GLN A 119 -18.98 -10.82 11.22
CA GLN A 119 -20.03 -11.35 10.36
C GLN A 119 -19.52 -11.50 8.91
N PRO A 120 -18.71 -12.53 8.59
CA PRO A 120 -17.94 -12.60 7.34
C PRO A 120 -18.79 -12.80 6.08
N SER A 121 -20.11 -13.05 6.20
CA SER A 121 -21.04 -13.15 5.07
C SER A 121 -21.89 -11.89 4.87
N MET A 122 -21.93 -10.95 5.83
CA MET A 122 -22.82 -9.77 5.80
C MET A 122 -22.55 -8.86 4.60
N PHE A 123 -21.30 -8.80 4.14
CA PHE A 123 -20.95 -8.05 2.94
C PHE A 123 -21.76 -8.46 1.69
N ARG A 124 -22.22 -9.71 1.62
CA ARG A 124 -23.02 -10.22 0.47
C ARG A 124 -24.45 -9.72 0.50
N GLN A 125 -24.89 -9.19 1.64
CA GLN A 125 -26.22 -8.66 1.84
C GLN A 125 -26.25 -7.14 1.68
N GLN A 126 -25.09 -6.50 1.48
CA GLN A 126 -25.02 -5.07 1.24
C GLN A 126 -25.54 -4.75 -0.16
N GLU A 127 -26.41 -3.75 -0.26
CA GLU A 127 -26.91 -3.24 -1.55
C GLU A 127 -25.91 -2.27 -2.18
N THR A 128 -25.24 -1.47 -1.34
CA THR A 128 -24.20 -0.52 -1.73
C THR A 128 -22.92 -1.24 -2.12
N SER A 129 -22.45 -1.02 -3.36
CA SER A 129 -21.13 -1.49 -3.77
C SER A 129 -20.00 -0.61 -3.20
N TYR A 130 -18.78 -1.15 -3.12
CA TYR A 130 -17.62 -0.37 -2.64
C TYR A 130 -17.31 0.84 -3.54
N LEU A 131 -17.52 0.73 -4.87
CA LEU A 131 -17.33 1.85 -5.80
C LEU A 131 -18.40 2.93 -5.58
N GLU A 132 -19.66 2.54 -5.39
CA GLU A 132 -20.72 3.48 -5.03
C GLU A 132 -20.42 4.20 -3.72
N LEU A 133 -19.96 3.47 -2.70
CA LEU A 133 -19.59 4.07 -1.43
C LEU A 133 -18.40 5.02 -1.58
N ALA A 134 -17.36 4.64 -2.33
CA ALA A 134 -16.22 5.51 -2.60
C ALA A 134 -16.66 6.80 -3.31
N GLU A 135 -17.53 6.68 -4.32
CA GLU A 135 -18.10 7.84 -5.01
C GLU A 135 -18.93 8.72 -4.06
N LEU A 136 -19.76 8.13 -3.20
CA LEU A 136 -20.54 8.85 -2.20
C LEU A 136 -19.66 9.61 -1.21
N LEU A 137 -18.57 8.98 -0.74
CA LEU A 137 -17.59 9.61 0.13
C LEU A 137 -16.95 10.84 -0.54
N MET A 138 -16.54 10.72 -1.80
CA MET A 138 -15.95 11.85 -2.53
C MET A 138 -16.98 12.94 -2.82
N LYS A 139 -18.24 12.60 -3.13
CA LYS A 139 -19.34 13.57 -3.23
C LYS A 139 -19.62 14.30 -1.91
N ALA A 140 -19.41 13.62 -0.78
CA ALA A 140 -19.50 14.20 0.56
C ALA A 140 -18.25 15.02 0.95
N GLY A 141 -17.22 15.09 0.09
CA GLY A 141 -16.02 15.90 0.30
C GLY A 141 -14.81 15.15 0.84
N ALA A 142 -14.77 13.81 0.73
CA ALA A 142 -13.57 13.04 1.08
C ALA A 142 -12.37 13.44 0.21
N GLU A 143 -11.22 13.72 0.83
CA GLU A 143 -9.98 14.09 0.13
C GLU A 143 -9.35 12.87 -0.58
N PRO A 144 -9.31 12.83 -1.93
CA PRO A 144 -8.80 11.69 -2.69
C PRO A 144 -7.28 11.48 -2.55
N ASN A 145 -6.53 12.52 -2.14
CA ASN A 145 -5.09 12.47 -1.93
C ASN A 145 -4.69 12.31 -0.46
N GLN A 146 -5.64 12.02 0.43
CA GLN A 146 -5.35 11.80 1.85
C GLN A 146 -4.32 10.68 2.00
N ARG A 147 -3.22 10.98 2.70
CA ARG A 147 -2.11 10.05 2.91
C ARG A 147 -2.24 9.39 4.27
N VAL A 148 -2.03 8.08 4.32
CA VAL A 148 -1.92 7.38 5.61
C VAL A 148 -0.59 7.72 6.28
N SER A 149 -0.59 7.85 7.60
CA SER A 149 0.59 8.27 8.39
C SER A 149 1.51 7.09 8.74
N THR A 150 0.97 5.88 8.74
CA THR A 150 1.68 4.64 9.04
C THR A 150 1.03 3.46 8.31
N HIS A 151 1.56 2.27 8.46
CA HIS A 151 0.94 1.05 7.98
C HIS A 151 -0.33 0.73 8.76
N ILE A 152 -1.46 0.66 8.04
CA ILE A 152 -2.79 0.46 8.64
C ILE A 152 -2.93 -0.90 9.33
N TRP A 153 -3.53 -0.93 10.52
CA TRP A 153 -3.64 -2.15 11.32
C TRP A 153 -4.63 -3.19 10.74
N TYR A 154 -5.69 -2.73 10.07
CA TYR A 154 -6.74 -3.58 9.49
C TYR A 154 -6.44 -4.06 8.07
N ALA A 155 -5.21 -3.91 7.59
CA ALA A 155 -4.76 -4.61 6.38
C ALA A 155 -4.45 -6.08 6.73
N ALA A 156 -5.47 -6.95 6.59
CA ALA A 156 -5.35 -8.38 6.85
C ALA A 156 -4.16 -9.02 6.12
N TYR A 157 -3.34 -9.81 6.83
CA TYR A 157 -2.02 -10.30 6.43
C TYR A 157 -0.98 -9.25 6.04
N ASN A 158 -1.37 -7.99 5.83
CA ASN A 158 -0.45 -7.00 5.36
C ASN A 158 0.38 -6.34 6.45
N ALA A 159 -0.03 -6.39 7.74
CA ALA A 159 0.63 -5.86 8.95
C ALA A 159 2.19 -5.94 8.95
N GLY A 160 2.82 -5.16 8.07
CA GLY A 160 4.16 -5.38 7.53
C GLY A 160 4.47 -6.72 6.83
N ARG A 161 3.61 -7.74 6.83
CA ARG A 161 4.05 -9.11 6.46
C ARG A 161 4.23 -9.33 4.96
N MET A 162 3.46 -8.68 4.08
CA MET A 162 3.71 -8.78 2.62
C MET A 162 4.95 -7.99 2.17
N GLY A 163 5.69 -7.35 3.10
CA GLY A 163 6.91 -6.61 2.79
C GLY A 163 6.64 -5.28 2.07
N VAL A 164 5.41 -4.80 2.11
CA VAL A 164 4.99 -3.52 1.54
C VAL A 164 4.39 -2.67 2.64
N ASP A 165 5.06 -1.58 2.96
CA ASP A 165 4.58 -0.59 3.93
C ASP A 165 3.67 0.42 3.23
N PHE A 166 2.59 0.83 3.88
CA PHE A 166 1.60 1.73 3.30
C PHE A 166 1.83 3.18 3.73
N THR A 167 2.80 3.47 4.59
CA THR A 167 3.08 4.83 5.07
C THR A 167 3.20 5.81 3.90
N GLY A 168 2.41 6.88 3.92
CA GLY A 168 2.34 7.88 2.86
C GLY A 168 1.50 7.51 1.64
N ALA A 169 0.89 6.31 1.60
CA ALA A 169 0.02 5.87 0.51
C ALA A 169 -1.30 6.63 0.48
N THR A 170 -1.82 6.84 -0.72
CA THR A 170 -3.14 7.43 -0.99
C THR A 170 -4.18 6.38 -1.35
N PRO A 171 -5.48 6.72 -1.36
CA PRO A 171 -6.52 5.91 -1.99
C PRO A 171 -6.16 5.43 -3.39
N PHE A 172 -5.58 6.30 -4.23
CA PHE A 172 -5.14 5.93 -5.58
C PHE A 172 -4.02 4.89 -5.57
N TRP A 173 -3.03 5.06 -4.71
CA TRP A 173 -1.97 4.07 -4.52
C TRP A 173 -2.56 2.72 -4.10
N ARG A 174 -3.55 2.72 -3.18
CA ARG A 174 -4.21 1.49 -2.73
C ARG A 174 -5.02 0.81 -3.82
N ALA A 175 -5.71 1.57 -4.67
CA ALA A 175 -6.43 1.05 -5.83
C ALA A 175 -5.45 0.44 -6.86
N SER A 176 -4.31 1.12 -7.09
CA SER A 176 -3.23 0.63 -7.94
C SER A 176 -2.68 -0.70 -7.43
N TYR A 177 -2.46 -0.80 -6.12
CA TYR A 177 -2.00 -2.03 -5.50
C TYR A 177 -2.98 -3.19 -5.70
N ALA A 178 -4.29 -2.95 -5.79
CA ALA A 178 -5.27 -3.98 -6.13
C ALA A 178 -5.54 -4.15 -7.63
N HIS A 179 -4.82 -3.43 -8.50
CA HIS A 179 -5.03 -3.44 -9.95
C HIS A 179 -6.44 -3.02 -10.37
N ASP A 180 -7.07 -2.20 -9.56
CA ASP A 180 -8.47 -1.80 -9.72
C ASP A 180 -8.57 -0.54 -10.58
N VAL A 181 -8.52 -0.74 -11.90
CA VAL A 181 -8.58 0.34 -12.88
C VAL A 181 -9.89 1.15 -12.77
N ASN A 182 -11.00 0.52 -12.38
CA ASN A 182 -12.27 1.22 -12.21
C ASN A 182 -12.19 2.19 -11.02
N ALA A 183 -11.67 1.73 -9.88
CA ALA A 183 -11.44 2.61 -8.74
C ALA A 183 -10.41 3.70 -9.05
N MET A 184 -9.32 3.37 -9.77
CA MET A 184 -8.31 4.36 -10.19
C MET A 184 -8.91 5.47 -11.06
N LYS A 185 -9.71 5.11 -12.08
CA LYS A 185 -10.40 6.06 -12.94
C LYS A 185 -11.38 6.92 -12.18
N LEU A 186 -12.13 6.31 -11.27
CA LEU A 186 -13.06 7.02 -10.40
C LEU A 186 -12.33 8.05 -9.54
N LEU A 187 -11.24 7.67 -8.87
CA LEU A 187 -10.46 8.57 -8.02
C LEU A 187 -9.86 9.75 -8.81
N VAL A 188 -9.32 9.50 -10.00
CA VAL A 188 -8.79 10.56 -10.89
C VAL A 188 -9.88 11.52 -11.31
N ALA A 189 -11.11 11.04 -11.58
CA ALA A 189 -12.24 11.90 -11.91
C ALA A 189 -12.61 12.88 -10.79
N TYR A 190 -12.22 12.58 -9.54
CA TYR A 190 -12.40 13.45 -8.37
C TYR A 190 -11.11 14.18 -7.95
N GLY A 191 -10.03 14.13 -8.74
CA GLY A 191 -8.79 14.90 -8.50
C GLY A 191 -7.68 14.14 -7.77
N ALA A 192 -7.71 12.80 -7.76
CA ALA A 192 -6.57 12.03 -7.27
C ALA A 192 -5.33 12.19 -8.16
N ASP A 193 -4.17 12.40 -7.54
CA ASP A 193 -2.87 12.45 -8.19
C ASP A 193 -2.25 11.03 -8.28
N PRO A 194 -2.04 10.49 -9.50
CA PRO A 194 -1.49 9.17 -9.72
C PRO A 194 0.01 9.05 -9.45
N ASN A 195 0.70 10.15 -9.12
CA ASN A 195 2.14 10.21 -8.91
C ASN A 195 2.52 10.41 -7.44
N ILE A 196 1.61 10.19 -6.49
CA ILE A 196 1.95 10.22 -5.06
C ILE A 196 2.56 8.88 -4.61
N TRP A 197 3.77 8.95 -4.08
CA TRP A 197 4.54 7.80 -3.59
C TRP A 197 4.22 7.50 -2.12
N THR A 198 4.40 6.25 -1.72
CA THR A 198 4.62 5.93 -0.30
C THR A 198 5.93 6.54 0.19
N GLN A 199 6.19 6.47 1.49
CA GLN A 199 7.41 6.98 2.11
C GLN A 199 8.34 5.86 2.53
N LYS A 200 9.64 6.07 2.30
CA LYS A 200 10.68 5.19 2.83
C LYS A 200 10.76 5.36 4.34
N LEU A 201 10.55 4.29 5.08
CA LEU A 201 10.81 4.25 6.53
C LEU A 201 12.30 3.93 6.81
N PRO A 202 12.83 4.34 7.96
CA PRO A 202 14.16 3.91 8.40
C PRO A 202 14.22 2.40 8.52
N SER A 203 15.29 1.82 7.97
CA SER A 203 15.51 0.38 8.08
C SER A 203 15.79 0.00 9.55
N ARG A 204 14.90 -0.77 10.18
CA ARG A 204 15.14 -1.36 11.52
C ARG A 204 16.26 -2.41 11.51
N ARG A 205 16.64 -2.92 10.34
CA ARG A 205 17.82 -3.80 10.18
C ARG A 205 18.97 -2.95 9.69
N ARG A 206 20.09 -2.94 10.44
CA ARG A 206 21.40 -2.71 9.82
C ARG A 206 21.46 -3.62 8.61
N TYR A 207 21.79 -3.04 7.48
CA TYR A 207 21.99 -3.67 6.18
C TYR A 207 22.91 -4.90 6.35
N THR A 208 22.37 -6.05 6.73
CA THR A 208 23.08 -7.31 6.57
C THR A 208 23.03 -7.55 5.08
N ALA A 209 24.21 -7.53 4.48
CA ALA A 209 24.54 -7.96 3.13
C ALA A 209 23.62 -9.09 2.61
N PRO A 210 23.57 -9.33 1.28
CA PRO A 210 23.12 -10.65 0.81
C PRO A 210 23.79 -11.70 1.69
N MET A 211 23.05 -12.75 2.08
CA MET A 211 23.59 -13.87 2.85
C MET A 211 24.76 -14.53 2.10
N MET A 212 25.90 -13.87 2.12
CA MET A 212 27.23 -14.40 1.90
C MET A 212 27.63 -14.91 3.28
N GLU A 213 28.15 -16.13 3.31
CA GLU A 213 28.45 -16.83 4.56
C GLU A 213 29.27 -15.97 5.52
N PRO A 214 29.15 -16.18 6.85
CA PRO A 214 29.65 -15.25 7.89
C PRO A 214 31.17 -15.08 7.96
N ASP A 215 31.95 -15.63 7.04
CA ASP A 215 33.38 -15.87 7.24
C ASP A 215 34.33 -14.81 6.66
N THR A 216 33.83 -13.66 6.18
CA THR A 216 34.70 -12.53 5.79
C THR A 216 34.11 -11.16 6.16
N ALA A 217 33.73 -10.99 7.43
CA ALA A 217 33.24 -9.70 7.91
C ALA A 217 34.40 -8.71 8.17
N ASP A 218 34.78 -7.96 7.13
CA ASP A 218 35.35 -6.64 7.32
C ASP A 218 34.19 -5.68 7.66
N GLN A 219 34.04 -5.36 8.95
CA GLN A 219 32.87 -4.65 9.51
C GLN A 219 32.71 -3.20 9.03
N ASP A 220 33.70 -2.67 8.31
CA ASP A 220 33.75 -1.29 7.80
C ASP A 220 33.49 -1.15 6.28
N SER A 221 33.30 -2.26 5.56
CA SER A 221 32.96 -2.18 4.14
C SER A 221 31.47 -1.82 3.96
N LYS A 222 31.19 -0.57 3.58
CA LYS A 222 29.84 -0.19 3.14
C LYS A 222 29.47 -1.11 1.97
N PRO A 223 28.32 -1.81 2.02
CA PRO A 223 27.87 -2.62 0.90
C PRO A 223 27.80 -1.73 -0.35
N VAL A 224 28.53 -2.11 -1.39
CA VAL A 224 28.54 -1.37 -2.65
C VAL A 224 27.17 -1.57 -3.28
N ASP A 225 26.44 -0.48 -3.53
CA ASP A 225 25.17 -0.50 -4.25
C ASP A 225 25.47 -0.72 -5.75
N PRO A 226 25.14 -1.89 -6.32
CA PRO A 226 25.46 -2.21 -7.71
C PRO A 226 24.49 -1.54 -8.71
N SER A 227 23.42 -0.90 -8.22
CA SER A 227 22.41 -0.24 -9.09
C SER A 227 22.87 1.12 -9.61
N GLY A 228 23.84 1.75 -8.95
CA GLY A 228 24.30 3.10 -9.28
C GLY A 228 23.31 4.23 -8.95
N LEU A 229 22.23 3.94 -8.21
CA LEU A 229 21.21 4.93 -7.84
C LEU A 229 21.58 5.69 -6.56
N ASP A 230 21.27 6.99 -6.52
CA ASP A 230 21.43 7.80 -5.32
C ASP A 230 20.63 7.22 -4.14
N PRO A 231 21.17 7.17 -2.91
CA PRO A 231 20.43 6.67 -1.76
C PRO A 231 19.16 7.50 -1.50
N VAL A 232 18.03 6.83 -1.35
CA VAL A 232 16.77 7.49 -0.95
C VAL A 232 16.86 7.85 0.55
N PRO A 233 16.63 9.11 0.96
CA PRO A 233 16.61 9.49 2.37
C PRO A 233 15.37 8.91 3.09
N ASP A 234 15.45 8.77 4.41
CA ASP A 234 14.29 8.41 5.22
C ASP A 234 13.20 9.50 5.10
N GLY A 235 11.94 9.10 4.96
CA GLY A 235 10.81 9.97 4.60
C GLY A 235 10.73 10.33 3.11
N GLY A 236 11.75 9.99 2.31
CA GLY A 236 11.76 10.15 0.86
C GLY A 236 10.82 9.20 0.11
N PRO A 237 10.78 9.27 -1.24
CA PRO A 237 9.89 8.46 -2.05
C PRO A 237 10.19 6.96 -1.90
N GLY A 238 9.18 6.20 -1.47
CA GLY A 238 9.24 4.76 -1.29
C GLY A 238 8.86 4.02 -2.57
N ILE A 239 7.55 3.77 -2.72
CA ILE A 239 6.98 2.93 -3.77
C ILE A 239 5.96 3.75 -4.56
N HIS A 240 6.23 3.98 -5.84
CA HIS A 240 5.29 4.59 -6.78
C HIS A 240 4.07 3.67 -7.10
N PRO A 241 2.88 4.21 -7.42
CA PRO A 241 1.71 3.45 -7.87
C PRO A 241 1.96 2.46 -9.01
N LEU A 242 2.90 2.75 -9.92
CA LEU A 242 3.31 1.80 -10.98
C LEU A 242 3.92 0.51 -10.42
N HIS A 243 4.78 0.62 -9.41
CA HIS A 243 5.35 -0.56 -8.75
C HIS A 243 4.26 -1.34 -8.01
N ALA A 244 3.32 -0.63 -7.39
CA ALA A 244 2.16 -1.23 -6.76
C ALA A 244 1.34 -2.06 -7.78
N ALA A 245 1.01 -1.46 -8.93
CA ALA A 245 0.30 -2.11 -10.02
C ALA A 245 1.08 -3.25 -10.70
N ALA A 246 2.40 -3.24 -10.63
CA ALA A 246 3.26 -4.28 -11.21
C ALA A 246 3.46 -5.49 -10.27
N GLY A 247 3.13 -5.35 -8.99
CA GLY A 247 3.22 -6.43 -7.99
C GLY A 247 4.36 -6.27 -7.00
N VAL A 248 4.60 -5.07 -6.49
CA VAL A 248 5.55 -4.85 -5.40
C VAL A 248 5.30 -5.81 -4.23
N GLY A 249 6.38 -6.37 -3.69
CA GLY A 249 6.35 -7.38 -2.63
C GLY A 249 6.45 -8.81 -3.15
N PHE A 250 6.01 -9.09 -4.39
CA PHE A 250 6.20 -10.41 -5.00
C PHE A 250 7.70 -10.70 -5.17
N GLY A 251 8.13 -11.89 -4.79
CA GLY A 251 9.55 -12.29 -4.83
C GLY A 251 10.44 -11.73 -3.71
N THR A 252 9.95 -10.78 -2.90
CA THR A 252 10.71 -10.19 -1.77
C THR A 252 10.09 -10.46 -0.39
N SER A 253 8.82 -10.87 -0.33
CA SER A 253 8.15 -11.31 0.91
C SER A 253 7.69 -12.76 0.86
N ARG A 254 7.68 -13.38 2.05
CA ARG A 254 7.20 -14.75 2.30
C ARG A 254 5.69 -14.94 2.11
N VAL A 255 4.91 -13.87 2.11
CA VAL A 255 3.43 -13.92 2.03
C VAL A 255 2.84 -13.04 0.94
N ALA A 256 3.66 -12.39 0.10
CA ALA A 256 3.16 -11.51 -0.96
C ALA A 256 2.25 -12.21 -2.00
N GLN A 257 2.34 -13.53 -2.16
CA GLN A 257 1.41 -14.29 -3.01
C GLN A 257 -0.04 -14.31 -2.50
N GLN A 258 -0.28 -13.85 -1.27
CA GLN A 258 -1.62 -13.71 -0.69
C GLN A 258 -2.29 -12.37 -1.05
N HIS A 259 -1.60 -11.53 -1.82
CA HIS A 259 -2.14 -10.30 -2.36
C HIS A 259 -3.43 -10.59 -3.16
N ARG A 260 -4.47 -9.78 -2.90
CA ARG A 260 -5.77 -9.86 -3.57
C ARG A 260 -6.05 -8.55 -4.31
N GLY A 261 -6.61 -8.68 -5.50
CA GLY A 261 -6.98 -7.57 -6.36
C GLY A 261 -7.92 -8.04 -7.47
N VAL A 262 -8.18 -7.17 -8.45
CA VAL A 262 -9.01 -7.49 -9.61
C VAL A 262 -8.40 -8.67 -10.38
N PRO A 263 -9.15 -9.75 -10.64
CA PRO A 263 -8.70 -10.85 -11.49
C PRO A 263 -8.26 -10.33 -12.87
N ASP A 264 -7.11 -10.79 -13.35
CA ASP A 264 -6.53 -10.37 -14.64
C ASP A 264 -6.28 -8.85 -14.76
N GLY A 265 -6.24 -8.12 -13.64
CA GLY A 265 -6.10 -6.66 -13.61
C GLY A 265 -4.67 -6.13 -13.77
N TRP A 266 -3.64 -6.99 -13.65
CA TRP A 266 -2.23 -6.60 -13.66
C TRP A 266 -1.83 -5.76 -14.88
N LEU A 267 -2.01 -6.32 -16.07
CA LEU A 267 -1.68 -5.63 -17.32
C LEU A 267 -2.56 -4.39 -17.58
N PRO A 268 -3.90 -4.45 -17.40
CA PRO A 268 -4.74 -3.25 -17.48
C PRO A 268 -4.28 -2.10 -16.57
N ALA A 269 -3.89 -2.38 -15.33
CA ALA A 269 -3.44 -1.36 -14.39
C ALA A 269 -2.09 -0.74 -14.79
N VAL A 270 -1.13 -1.57 -15.23
CA VAL A 270 0.16 -1.09 -15.76
C VAL A 270 -0.04 -0.25 -17.02
N ARG A 271 -0.91 -0.70 -17.95
CA ARG A 271 -1.27 0.05 -19.16
C ARG A 271 -1.86 1.41 -18.83
N TYR A 272 -2.82 1.44 -17.90
CA TYR A 272 -3.47 2.67 -17.49
C TYR A 272 -2.46 3.72 -16.99
N LEU A 273 -1.49 3.31 -16.17
CA LEU A 273 -0.46 4.23 -15.66
C LEU A 273 0.53 4.70 -16.73
N ILE A 274 0.94 3.83 -17.65
CA ILE A 274 1.91 4.19 -18.70
C ILE A 274 1.25 5.01 -19.81
N GLU A 275 0.08 4.58 -20.30
CA GLU A 275 -0.58 5.16 -21.46
C GLU A 275 -1.41 6.40 -21.10
N GLU A 276 -2.18 6.36 -20.01
CA GLU A 276 -3.05 7.49 -19.64
C GLU A 276 -2.33 8.54 -18.77
N HIS A 277 -1.30 8.14 -17.99
CA HIS A 277 -0.58 9.03 -17.07
C HIS A 277 0.90 9.24 -17.42
N GLY A 278 1.41 8.62 -18.50
CA GLY A 278 2.76 8.88 -19.01
C GLY A 278 3.89 8.44 -18.07
N VAL A 279 3.64 7.49 -17.17
CA VAL A 279 4.64 7.03 -16.21
C VAL A 279 5.76 6.25 -16.93
N ASP A 280 7.02 6.60 -16.66
CA ASP A 280 8.17 5.88 -17.20
C ASP A 280 8.20 4.42 -16.71
N PRO A 281 8.19 3.40 -17.61
CA PRO A 281 8.28 2.00 -17.21
C PRO A 281 9.60 1.62 -16.51
N ASN A 282 10.64 2.45 -16.65
CA ASN A 282 11.95 2.26 -16.02
C ASN A 282 12.07 2.93 -14.64
N LEU A 283 10.98 3.55 -14.15
CA LEU A 283 10.96 4.16 -12.83
C LEU A 283 11.44 3.16 -11.76
N ARG A 284 12.17 3.69 -10.77
CA ARG A 284 12.86 2.89 -9.75
C ARG A 284 12.27 3.17 -8.37
N ASP A 285 11.91 2.12 -7.64
CA ASP A 285 11.50 2.25 -6.23
C ASP A 285 12.70 2.38 -5.28
N MET A 286 12.40 2.50 -3.98
CA MET A 286 13.42 2.63 -2.92
C MET A 286 14.43 1.47 -2.85
N ASP A 287 14.06 0.25 -3.26
CA ASP A 287 14.96 -0.91 -3.32
C ASP A 287 15.68 -1.00 -4.69
N GLY A 288 15.37 -0.10 -5.62
CA GLY A 288 15.87 -0.12 -6.99
C GLY A 288 15.21 -1.23 -7.80
N PHE A 289 13.93 -1.53 -7.60
CA PHE A 289 13.17 -2.34 -8.56
C PHE A 289 12.38 -1.44 -9.51
N SER A 290 12.17 -1.92 -10.73
CA SER A 290 11.27 -1.29 -11.70
C SER A 290 10.06 -2.20 -11.95
N ALA A 291 9.08 -1.73 -12.71
CA ALA A 291 7.86 -2.49 -12.99
C ALA A 291 8.14 -3.90 -13.55
N ILE A 292 9.17 -4.05 -14.39
CA ILE A 292 9.52 -5.34 -14.99
C ILE A 292 10.06 -6.35 -13.98
N HIS A 293 10.75 -5.89 -12.93
CA HIS A 293 11.20 -6.75 -11.84
C HIS A 293 10.01 -7.37 -11.10
N HIS A 294 9.03 -6.53 -10.74
CA HIS A 294 7.82 -6.98 -10.05
C HIS A 294 6.98 -7.92 -10.93
N ALA A 295 6.88 -7.65 -12.24
CA ALA A 295 6.22 -8.55 -13.18
C ALA A 295 6.97 -9.90 -13.34
N ALA A 296 8.31 -9.87 -13.37
CA ALA A 296 9.14 -11.07 -13.42
C ALA A 296 8.98 -11.97 -12.19
N ALA A 297 8.89 -11.37 -10.99
CA ALA A 297 8.64 -12.09 -9.75
C ALA A 297 7.29 -12.83 -9.71
N ARG A 298 6.34 -12.46 -10.58
CA ARG A 298 5.03 -13.12 -10.74
C ARG A 298 5.01 -14.13 -11.89
N GLY A 299 6.04 -14.17 -12.73
CA GLY A 299 6.04 -14.96 -13.95
C GLY A 299 5.10 -14.43 -15.05
N ASP A 300 4.75 -13.14 -15.00
CA ASP A 300 3.78 -12.52 -15.90
C ASP A 300 4.43 -12.09 -17.23
N ASN A 301 4.56 -13.07 -18.12
CA ASN A 301 5.19 -12.87 -19.43
C ASN A 301 4.45 -11.84 -20.29
N GLU A 302 3.13 -11.68 -20.12
CA GLU A 302 2.36 -10.74 -20.92
C GLU A 302 2.70 -9.30 -20.54
N THR A 303 2.70 -9.00 -19.24
CA THR A 303 3.11 -7.68 -18.72
C THR A 303 4.58 -7.38 -19.03
N ILE A 304 5.47 -8.37 -18.93
CA ILE A 304 6.89 -8.21 -19.29
C ILE A 304 7.04 -7.80 -20.77
N LEU A 305 6.40 -8.53 -21.69
CA LEU A 305 6.48 -8.22 -23.12
C LEU A 305 5.88 -6.85 -23.44
N TYR A 306 4.80 -6.48 -22.75
CA TYR A 306 4.21 -5.15 -22.89
C TYR A 306 5.16 -4.05 -22.41
N LEU A 307 5.78 -4.20 -21.23
CA LEU A 307 6.73 -3.23 -20.69
C LEU A 307 7.93 -3.04 -21.62
N VAL A 308 8.50 -4.13 -22.13
CA VAL A 308 9.64 -4.09 -23.07
C VAL A 308 9.28 -3.36 -24.37
N ARG A 309 8.08 -3.57 -24.91
CA ARG A 309 7.59 -2.83 -26.09
C ARG A 309 7.47 -1.34 -25.84
N ASN A 310 7.24 -0.94 -24.59
CA ASN A 310 7.19 0.46 -24.16
C ASN A 310 8.55 1.00 -23.67
N GLY A 311 9.65 0.30 -23.94
CA GLY A 311 11.00 0.78 -23.63
C GLY A 311 11.53 0.42 -22.24
N ALA A 312 10.90 -0.55 -21.54
CA ALA A 312 11.44 -1.05 -20.29
C ALA A 312 12.78 -1.79 -20.50
N ASP A 313 13.78 -1.44 -19.71
CA ASP A 313 15.10 -2.05 -19.68
C ASP A 313 15.11 -3.27 -18.76
N VAL A 314 15.33 -4.43 -19.35
CA VAL A 314 15.40 -5.73 -18.66
C VAL A 314 16.72 -5.93 -17.92
N THR A 315 17.75 -5.13 -18.22
CA THR A 315 19.11 -5.28 -17.72
C THR A 315 19.36 -4.55 -16.40
N LEU A 316 18.38 -3.76 -15.96
CA LEU A 316 18.41 -3.05 -14.68
C LEU A 316 18.65 -4.00 -13.51
N ILE A 317 19.39 -3.51 -12.52
CA ILE A 317 19.83 -4.28 -11.35
C ILE A 317 19.39 -3.56 -10.08
N SER A 318 18.82 -4.29 -9.11
CA SER A 318 18.40 -3.73 -7.83
C SER A 318 19.57 -3.30 -6.95
N ARG A 319 19.27 -2.55 -5.88
CA ARG A 319 20.29 -2.17 -4.87
C ARG A 319 20.90 -3.37 -4.14
N ARG A 320 20.30 -4.55 -4.28
CA ARG A 320 20.80 -5.83 -3.75
C ARG A 320 21.55 -6.66 -4.80
N GLY A 321 21.72 -6.14 -6.01
CA GLY A 321 22.38 -6.86 -7.11
C GLY A 321 21.49 -7.85 -7.85
N GLN A 322 20.17 -7.81 -7.65
CA GLN A 322 19.25 -8.74 -8.28
C GLN A 322 18.85 -8.22 -9.66
N THR A 323 18.95 -9.07 -10.67
CA THR A 323 18.46 -8.77 -12.02
C THR A 323 16.97 -9.11 -12.17
N THR A 324 16.37 -8.69 -13.29
CA THR A 324 15.01 -9.07 -13.65
C THR A 324 14.84 -10.60 -13.74
N ALA A 325 15.80 -11.31 -14.36
CA ALA A 325 15.77 -12.77 -14.47
C ALA A 325 15.92 -13.46 -13.10
N ASP A 326 16.72 -12.89 -12.19
CA ASP A 326 16.90 -13.42 -10.84
C ASP A 326 15.57 -13.42 -10.07
N LEU A 327 14.75 -12.38 -10.24
CA LEU A 327 13.43 -12.32 -9.59
C LEU A 327 12.47 -13.39 -10.11
N ALA A 328 12.50 -13.71 -11.41
CA ALA A 328 11.76 -14.83 -11.97
C ALA A 328 12.30 -16.20 -11.51
N ASN A 329 13.58 -16.27 -11.15
CA ASN A 329 14.26 -17.48 -10.69
C ASN A 329 14.16 -17.73 -9.18
N SER A 330 13.28 -17.01 -8.48
CA SER A 330 13.02 -17.15 -7.04
C SER A 330 14.27 -16.95 -6.16
N PRO A 331 14.64 -15.68 -5.89
CA PRO A 331 15.79 -15.37 -5.05
C PRO A 331 15.51 -15.57 -3.56
N GLU A 332 14.29 -15.97 -3.18
CA GLU A 332 13.82 -16.14 -1.82
C GLU A 332 13.26 -17.56 -1.61
N GLN A 333 13.54 -18.18 -0.47
CA GLN A 333 13.24 -19.61 -0.16
C GLN A 333 11.76 -20.04 -0.27
N ARG A 334 10.81 -19.14 -0.54
CA ARG A 334 9.38 -19.47 -0.64
C ARG A 334 8.69 -18.89 -1.88
N ALA A 335 9.40 -18.18 -2.75
CA ALA A 335 8.86 -17.82 -4.06
C ALA A 335 8.91 -19.05 -4.99
N GLN A 336 7.96 -19.17 -5.91
CA GLN A 336 8.01 -20.25 -6.89
C GLN A 336 8.82 -19.76 -8.09
N PRO A 337 9.79 -20.52 -8.60
CA PRO A 337 10.52 -20.13 -9.79
C PRO A 337 9.61 -20.21 -11.01
N HIS A 338 9.85 -19.36 -12.00
CA HIS A 338 9.11 -19.29 -13.26
C HIS A 338 10.03 -19.60 -14.45
N PRO A 339 10.34 -20.88 -14.75
CA PRO A 339 11.34 -21.24 -15.76
C PRO A 339 11.07 -20.67 -17.15
N LYS A 340 9.80 -20.62 -17.57
CA LYS A 340 9.41 -20.03 -18.86
C LYS A 340 9.73 -18.53 -18.93
N THR A 341 9.55 -17.83 -17.82
CA THR A 341 9.84 -16.40 -17.69
C THR A 341 11.34 -16.13 -17.63
N VAL A 342 12.09 -16.97 -16.92
CA VAL A 342 13.57 -16.90 -16.90
C VAL A 342 14.14 -17.00 -18.32
N VAL A 343 13.74 -18.01 -19.09
CA VAL A 343 14.20 -18.19 -20.49
C VAL A 343 13.79 -17.00 -21.37
N LEU A 344 12.61 -16.42 -21.15
CA LEU A 344 12.18 -15.22 -21.86
C LEU A 344 13.10 -14.03 -21.55
N LEU A 345 13.37 -13.79 -20.27
CA LEU A 345 14.20 -12.67 -19.81
C LEU A 345 15.66 -12.81 -20.24
N GLU A 346 16.21 -14.02 -20.24
CA GLU A 346 17.54 -14.32 -20.79
C GLU A 346 17.62 -14.00 -22.29
N LYS A 347 16.59 -14.38 -23.06
CA LYS A 347 16.51 -14.02 -24.50
C LYS A 347 16.40 -12.51 -24.73
N LEU A 348 15.79 -11.79 -23.80
CA LEU A 348 15.67 -10.34 -23.85
C LEU A 348 16.93 -9.60 -23.37
N GLY A 349 17.90 -10.32 -22.79
CA GLY A 349 19.20 -9.76 -22.40
C GLY A 349 19.43 -9.61 -20.90
N SER A 350 18.49 -10.03 -20.05
CA SER A 350 18.70 -10.07 -18.60
C SER A 350 19.64 -11.22 -18.22
N LYS A 351 20.67 -10.94 -17.44
CA LYS A 351 21.57 -11.98 -16.91
C LYS A 351 20.88 -12.72 -15.77
N ASN A 352 21.02 -14.04 -15.72
CA ASN A 352 20.56 -14.89 -14.63
C ASN A 352 21.77 -15.35 -13.82
N ASN A 353 21.75 -15.15 -12.50
CA ASN A 353 22.81 -15.62 -11.63
C ASN A 353 22.74 -17.14 -11.35
N HIS A 354 21.64 -17.79 -11.77
CA HIS A 354 21.34 -19.21 -11.59
C HIS A 354 21.33 -19.68 -10.11
N GLN A 355 21.20 -18.76 -9.16
CA GLN A 355 21.14 -19.03 -7.71
C GLN A 355 19.70 -19.14 -7.21
N CYS A 356 18.94 -20.07 -7.78
CA CYS A 356 17.57 -20.32 -7.35
C CYS A 356 17.54 -20.90 -5.93
N ARG A 357 16.90 -20.21 -4.98
CA ARG A 357 16.87 -20.65 -3.57
C ARG A 357 15.83 -21.72 -3.28
N THR A 358 14.87 -21.92 -4.18
CA THR A 358 13.75 -22.87 -4.03
C THR A 358 13.83 -24.07 -4.96
N CYS A 359 14.72 -24.06 -5.94
CA CYS A 359 14.84 -25.15 -6.92
C CYS A 359 15.41 -26.44 -6.30
N GLY A 360 15.77 -26.41 -5.01
CA GLY A 360 16.54 -27.47 -4.35
C GLY A 360 17.97 -27.52 -4.90
N ALA A 361 18.93 -27.86 -4.06
CA ALA A 361 20.19 -28.38 -4.57
C ALA A 361 19.92 -29.77 -5.17
N GLY A 362 19.40 -29.81 -6.40
CA GLY A 362 19.30 -31.01 -7.21
C GLY A 362 20.50 -31.04 -8.15
N GLY A 363 21.44 -31.95 -7.88
CA GLY A 363 22.66 -32.17 -8.68
C GLY A 363 22.44 -32.82 -10.03
#